data_AF-A0A849E6B1-F1
#
_entry.id   AF-A0A849E6B1-F1
#
_cell.length_a   1.000
_cell.length_b   1.000
_cell.length_c   1.000
_cell.angle_alpha   90.00
_cell.angle_beta   90.00
_cell.angle_gamma   90.00
#
_symmetry.space_group_name_H-M   'P 1'
#
loop_
_entity.id
_entity.type
_entity.pdbx_description
1 polymer ?
#
loop_
_entity_poly.entity_id
_entity_poly.type
_entity_poly.pdbx_seq_one_letter_code
_entity_poly.pdbx_strand_id
1 'polypeptide(L)' 'MQRALDTNSLFQRCLGRVFPVVGFNALGYVELEVGEVNGHPPYMDSNWIEPKCLVVVD' A
#
# COMPACT_ATOMS: atom_id res chain seq x y z
N MET A 1 19.57 -8.22 8.77
CA MET A 1 18.20 -8.17 9.31
C MET A 1 17.63 -6.82 8.91
N GLN A 2 16.74 -6.78 7.91
CA GLN A 2 16.16 -5.53 7.42
C GLN A 2 15.20 -5.02 8.49
N ARG A 3 15.41 -3.79 8.97
CA ARG A 3 14.57 -3.17 9.99
C ARG A 3 13.18 -3.01 9.39
N ALA A 4 12.14 -3.57 10.02
CA ALA A 4 10.77 -3.29 9.62
C ALA A 4 10.60 -1.76 9.58
N LEU A 5 10.24 -1.24 8.41
CA LEU A 5 9.98 0.18 8.26
C LEU A 5 8.75 0.53 9.10
N ASP A 6 8.82 1.65 9.81
CA ASP A 6 7.62 2.18 10.40
C ASP A 6 6.62 2.56 9.30
N THR A 7 5.33 2.50 9.63
CA THR A 7 4.23 2.72 8.68
C THR A 7 4.37 4.04 7.92
N ASN A 8 4.88 5.11 8.54
CA ASN A 8 5.05 6.40 7.87
C ASN A 8 6.13 6.33 6.79
N SER A 9 7.28 5.71 7.10
CA SER A 9 8.35 5.52 6.13
C SER A 9 7.92 4.68 4.93
N LEU A 10 7.12 3.62 5.14
CA LEU A 10 6.53 2.83 4.05
C LEU A 10 5.57 3.67 3.22
N PHE A 11 4.65 4.37 3.87
CA PHE A 11 3.67 5.22 3.19
C PHE A 11 4.32 6.33 2.36
N GLN A 12 5.35 7.01 2.88
CA GLN A 12 6.07 8.06 2.15
C GLN A 12 6.67 7.54 0.83
N ARG A 13 7.16 6.30 0.80
CA ARG A 13 7.72 5.70 -0.42
C ARG A 13 6.65 5.33 -1.45
N CYS A 14 5.39 5.20 -1.01
CA CYS A 14 4.25 4.91 -1.87
C CYS A 14 3.72 6.16 -2.60
N LEU A 15 4.03 7.37 -2.11
CA LEU A 15 3.54 8.61 -2.70
C LEU A 15 3.96 8.76 -4.17
N GLY A 16 3.00 9.12 -5.03
CA GLY A 16 3.22 9.32 -6.46
C GLY A 16 3.34 8.02 -7.29
N ARG A 17 3.13 6.86 -6.66
CA ARG A 17 3.10 5.55 -7.35
C ARG A 17 1.67 5.07 -7.53
N VAL A 18 1.49 4.16 -8.49
CA VAL A 18 0.23 3.48 -8.76
C VAL A 18 0.35 2.05 -8.26
N PHE A 19 -0.71 1.57 -7.61
CA PHE A 19 -0.78 0.22 -7.06
C PHE A 19 -2.07 -0.45 -7.51
N PRO A 20 -2.06 -1.77 -7.77
CA PRO A 20 -3.27 -2.51 -8.01
C PRO A 20 -4.14 -2.52 -6.75
N VAL A 21 -5.45 -2.37 -6.93
CA VAL A 21 -6.42 -2.58 -5.86
C VAL A 21 -6.66 -4.08 -5.72
N VAL A 22 -6.35 -4.63 -4.55
CA VAL A 22 -6.59 -6.05 -4.26
C VAL A 22 -8.04 -6.28 -3.83
N GLY A 23 -8.59 -5.37 -3.02
CA GLY A 23 -9.96 -5.48 -2.53
C GLY A 23 -10.29 -4.46 -1.46
N PHE A 24 -11.38 -4.73 -0.73
CA PHE A 24 -11.89 -3.91 0.35
C PHE A 24 -12.12 -4.77 1.59
N ASN A 25 -11.80 -4.27 2.79
CA ASN A 25 -12.16 -4.96 4.03
C ASN A 25 -13.55 -4.57 4.54
N ALA A 26 -14.00 -5.25 5.61
CA ALA A 26 -15.30 -5.02 6.25
C ALA A 26 -15.50 -3.61 6.81
N LEU A 27 -14.42 -2.84 7.01
CA LEU A 27 -14.45 -1.45 7.46
C LEU A 27 -14.43 -0.45 6.30
N GLY A 28 -14.37 -0.93 5.05
CA GLY A 28 -14.39 -0.10 3.84
C GLY A 28 -13.04 0.46 3.41
N TYR A 29 -11.92 -0.01 3.98
CA TYR A 29 -10.58 0.37 3.51
C TYR A 29 -10.19 -0.42 2.26
N VAL A 30 -9.50 0.25 1.35
CA VAL A 30 -8.90 -0.34 0.15
C VAL A 30 -7.57 -0.98 0.51
N GLU A 31 -7.35 -2.22 0.06
CA GLU A 31 -6.06 -2.89 0.15
C GLU A 31 -5.19 -2.60 -1.08
N LEU A 32 -3.96 -2.14 -0.83
CA LEU A 32 -2.92 -1.96 -1.83
C LEU A 32 -1.70 -2.83 -1.46
N GLU A 33 -1.26 -3.67 -2.38
CA GLU A 33 0.01 -4.39 -2.26
C GLU A 33 1.17 -3.45 -2.56
N VAL A 34 2.08 -3.30 -1.62
CA VAL A 34 3.20 -2.34 -1.65
C VAL A 34 4.56 -2.99 -1.46
N GLY A 35 4.65 -4.33 -1.44
CA GLY A 35 5.90 -5.06 -1.23
C GLY A 35 7.04 -4.64 -2.16
N GLU A 36 6.73 -4.32 -3.42
CA GLU A 36 7.74 -3.89 -4.40
C GLU A 36 8.47 -2.60 -4.00
N VAL A 37 7.83 -1.74 -3.20
CA VAL A 37 8.41 -0.50 -2.68
C VAL A 37 9.63 -0.79 -1.77
N ASN A 38 9.69 -1.99 -1.20
CA ASN A 38 10.78 -2.46 -0.35
C ASN A 38 11.63 -3.56 -0.99
N GLY A 39 11.40 -3.88 -2.26
CA GLY A 39 12.07 -4.99 -2.94
C GLY A 39 11.57 -6.37 -2.49
N HIS A 40 10.38 -6.43 -1.89
CA HIS A 40 9.68 -7.68 -1.60
C HIS A 40 8.70 -8.02 -2.73
N PRO A 41 8.30 -9.29 -2.88
CA PRO A 41 7.11 -9.63 -3.66
C PRO A 41 5.88 -8.80 -3.26
N PRO A 42 4.99 -8.43 -4.20
CA PRO A 42 3.85 -7.54 -3.95
C PRO A 42 3.02 -7.90 -2.72
N TYR A 43 2.66 -9.18 -2.59
CA TYR A 43 1.80 -9.74 -1.54
C TYR A 43 2.40 -9.74 -0.13
N MET A 44 3.69 -9.42 0.05
CA MET A 44 4.33 -9.49 1.38
C MET A 44 4.00 -8.29 2.27
N ASP A 45 3.74 -7.11 1.69
CA ASP A 45 3.42 -5.89 2.43
C ASP A 45 2.15 -5.25 1.83
N SER A 46 1.14 -4.98 2.67
CA SER A 46 -0.11 -4.31 2.26
C SER A 46 -0.36 -3.03 3.06
N ASN A 47 -0.92 -2.02 2.40
CA ASN A 47 -1.48 -0.82 3.03
C ASN A 47 -3.01 -0.83 2.92
N TRP A 48 -3.67 -0.39 4.00
CA TRP A 48 -5.11 -0.22 4.07
C TRP A 48 -5.44 1.27 4.15
N ILE A 49 -6.10 1.80 3.12
CA ILE A 49 -6.31 3.25 2.96
C ILE A 49 -7.79 3.56 2.75
N GLU A 50 -8.27 4.65 3.36
CA GLU A 50 -9.63 5.12 3.12
C GLU A 50 -9.78 5.51 1.64
N PRO A 51 -10.86 5.10 0.95
CA PRO A 51 -11.04 5.38 -0.48
C PRO A 51 -10.88 6.86 -0.85
N LYS A 52 -11.31 7.78 0.03
CA LYS A 52 -11.22 9.24 -0.17
C LYS A 52 -9.77 9.78 -0.26
N CYS A 53 -8.79 9.00 0.16
CA CYS A 53 -7.36 9.35 0.10
C CYS A 53 -6.68 8.83 -1.17
N LEU A 54 -7.42 8.16 -2.06
CA LEU A 54 -6.92 7.60 -3.31
C LEU A 54 -7.54 8.32 -4.51
N VAL A 55 -6.79 8.32 -5.61
CA VAL A 55 -7.28 8.72 -6.93
C VAL A 55 -7.21 7.48 -7.82
N VAL A 56 -8.33 7.11 -8.44
CA VAL A 56 -8.36 6.03 -9.43
C VAL A 56 -7.70 6.54 -10.71
N VAL A 57 -6.82 5.72 -11.29
CA VAL A 57 -6.13 6.01 -12.55
C VAL A 57 -6.46 4.90 -13.55
N ASP A 58 -6.67 5.30 -14.81
CA ASP A 58 -6.96 4.40 -15.95
C ASP A 58 -5.67 3.97 -16.67
#